data_AF-A0A6M0L169-F1
#
_entry.id   AF-A0A6M0L169-F1
#
_cell.length_a   1.000
_cell.length_b   1.000
_cell.length_c   1.000
_cell.angle_alpha   90.00
_cell.angle_beta   90.00
_cell.angle_gamma   90.00
#
_symmetry.space_group_name_H-M   'P 1'
#
loop_
_entity.id
_entity.type
_entity.pdbx_description
1 polymer ?
#
loop_
_entity_poly.entity_id
_entity_poly.type
_entity_poly.pdbx_seq_one_letter_code
_entity_poly.pdbx_strand_id
1 'polypeptide(L)'
;MSNSVNDFSLTEEIWHAITHGIGLALSIAALTIMVAYSSQSGSALSVFASVLFGTTLIILYGSSTLYHAITHHELKKKFQQF
;
A
#
# COMPACT_ATOMS: atom_id res chain seq x y z
N MET A 1 -30.94 -4.98 -19.44
CA MET A 1 -29.47 -5.14 -19.37
C MET A 1 -29.11 -5.21 -17.90
N SER A 2 -28.80 -6.39 -17.39
CA SER A 2 -28.31 -6.58 -16.01
C SER A 2 -26.92 -5.99 -15.94
N ASN A 3 -26.74 -4.91 -15.18
CA ASN A 3 -25.42 -4.38 -14.85
C ASN A 3 -24.79 -5.35 -13.86
N SER A 4 -23.94 -6.24 -14.36
CA SER A 4 -23.01 -7.05 -13.57
C SER A 4 -21.95 -6.12 -12.98
N VAL A 5 -22.31 -5.41 -11.92
CA VAL A 5 -21.35 -4.70 -11.08
C VAL A 5 -20.50 -5.77 -10.42
N ASN A 6 -19.19 -5.75 -10.72
CA ASN A 6 -18.18 -6.71 -10.29
C ASN A 6 -18.27 -7.01 -8.78
N ASP A 7 -18.96 -8.09 -8.42
CA ASP A 7 -18.76 -8.75 -7.12
C ASP A 7 -17.43 -9.51 -7.24
N PHE A 8 -16.34 -8.88 -6.80
CA PHE A 8 -15.06 -9.59 -6.66
C PHE A 8 -15.28 -10.82 -5.78
N SER A 9 -14.78 -11.96 -6.26
CA SER A 9 -14.82 -13.19 -5.46
C SER A 9 -14.02 -12.98 -4.17
N LEU A 10 -14.45 -13.57 -3.05
CA LEU A 10 -13.68 -13.56 -1.79
C LEU A 10 -12.22 -14.00 -2.01
N THR A 11 -11.98 -14.90 -2.96
CA THR A 11 -10.64 -15.34 -3.34
C THR A 11 -9.81 -14.20 -3.93
N GLU A 12 -10.42 -13.34 -4.74
CA GLU A 12 -9.79 -12.20 -5.40
C GLU A 12 -9.43 -11.11 -4.38
N GLU A 13 -10.32 -10.84 -3.42
CA GLU A 13 -10.04 -9.95 -2.29
C GLU A 13 -8.85 -10.45 -1.46
N ILE A 14 -8.76 -11.75 -1.18
CA ILE A 14 -7.63 -12.34 -0.44
C ILE A 14 -6.31 -12.18 -1.22
N TRP A 15 -6.33 -12.40 -2.54
CA TRP A 15 -5.14 -12.20 -3.37
C TRP A 15 -4.70 -10.73 -3.41
N HIS A 16 -5.65 -9.80 -3.51
CA HIS A 16 -5.37 -8.37 -3.41
C HIS A 16 -4.77 -8.02 -2.04
N ALA A 17 -5.30 -8.56 -0.95
CA ALA A 17 -4.78 -8.33 0.39
C ALA A 17 -3.32 -8.83 0.55
N ILE A 18 -3.04 -10.05 0.08
CA ILE A 18 -1.71 -10.67 0.18
C ILE A 18 -0.68 -9.88 -0.62
N THR A 19 -1.00 -9.55 -1.87
CA THR A 19 -0.09 -8.80 -2.76
C THR A 19 0.23 -7.42 -2.21
N HIS A 20 -0.76 -6.72 -1.65
CA HIS A 20 -0.53 -5.42 -1.03
C HIS A 20 0.22 -5.51 0.30
N GLY A 21 -0.07 -6.51 1.13
CA GLY A 21 0.67 -6.74 2.37
C GLY A 21 2.15 -7.02 2.13
N ILE A 22 2.48 -7.86 1.13
CA ILE A 22 3.86 -8.11 0.71
C ILE A 22 4.49 -6.83 0.15
N GLY A 23 3.76 -6.09 -0.71
CA GLY A 23 4.21 -4.81 -1.25
C GLY A 23 4.56 -3.79 -0.16
N LEU A 24 3.75 -3.72 0.91
CA LEU A 24 3.99 -2.85 2.05
C LEU A 24 5.28 -3.22 2.79
N ALA A 25 5.47 -4.50 3.11
CA ALA A 25 6.68 -4.99 3.79
C ALA A 25 7.95 -4.72 2.97
N LEU A 26 7.90 -5.00 1.67
CA LEU A 26 9.01 -4.72 0.75
C LEU A 26 9.29 -3.22 0.64
N SER A 27 8.27 -2.37 0.68
CA SER A 27 8.43 -0.91 0.59
C SER A 27 9.15 -0.34 1.82
N ILE A 28 8.85 -0.85 3.01
CA ILE A 28 9.56 -0.47 4.24
C ILE A 28 11.03 -0.88 4.14
N ALA A 29 11.31 -2.13 3.75
CA ALA A 29 12.67 -2.63 3.59
C ALA A 29 13.46 -1.82 2.55
N ALA A 30 12.85 -1.55 1.38
CA ALA A 30 13.45 -0.76 0.31
C ALA A 30 13.77 0.68 0.78
N LEU A 31 12.84 1.34 1.49
CA LEU A 31 13.08 2.67 2.04
C LEU A 31 14.28 2.68 2.99
N THR A 32 14.38 1.71 3.91
CA THR A 32 15.51 1.61 4.84
C THR A 32 16.83 1.46 4.10
N ILE A 33 16.89 0.56 3.11
CA ILE A 33 18.11 0.31 2.33
C ILE A 33 18.50 1.54 1.51
N MET A 34 17.53 2.18 0.83
CA MET A 34 17.81 3.36 0.01
C MET A 34 18.30 4.55 0.83
N VAL A 35 17.73 4.77 2.02
CA VAL A 35 18.18 5.84 2.93
C VAL A 35 19.60 5.55 3.44
N ALA A 36 19.88 4.32 3.87
CA ALA A 36 21.21 3.92 4.35
C ALA A 36 22.30 4.02 3.26
N TYR A 37 21.95 3.72 2.01
CA TYR A 37 22.87 3.88 0.88
C TYR A 37 23.04 5.37 0.51
N SER A 38 21.93 6.11 0.44
CA SER A 38 21.96 7.54 0.10
C SER A 38 22.64 8.39 1.16
N SER A 39 22.62 7.99 2.44
CA SER A 39 23.35 8.70 3.48
C SER A 39 24.87 8.59 3.32
N GLN A 40 25.37 7.53 2.69
CA GLN A 40 26.80 7.34 2.45
C GLN A 40 27.33 8.23 1.32
N SER A 41 26.48 8.65 0.38
CA SER A 41 26.90 9.54 -0.72
C SER A 41 27.00 11.01 -0.30
N GLY A 42 26.52 11.37 0.89
CA GLY A 42 26.54 12.75 1.40
C GLY A 42 25.60 13.73 0.66
N SER A 43 24.81 13.24 -0.30
CA SER A 43 23.90 14.07 -1.10
C SER A 43 22.53 14.17 -0.44
N ALA A 44 22.20 15.35 0.07
CA ALA A 44 20.87 15.63 0.63
C ALA A 44 19.73 15.37 -0.37
N LEU A 45 19.97 15.60 -1.66
CA LEU A 45 18.99 15.36 -2.71
C LEU A 45 18.69 13.86 -2.88
N SER A 46 19.71 13.00 -2.80
CA SER A 46 19.55 11.54 -2.90
C SER A 46 18.77 10.97 -1.70
N VAL A 47 19.01 11.50 -0.51
CA VAL A 47 18.25 11.14 0.70
C VAL A 47 16.80 11.58 0.57
N PHE A 48 16.55 12.83 0.16
CA PHE A 48 15.19 13.35 -0.04
C PHE A 48 14.41 12.53 -1.07
N ALA A 49 15.01 12.25 -2.24
CA ALA A 49 14.39 11.41 -3.27
C ALA A 49 14.07 10.01 -2.74
N SER A 50 14.97 9.43 -1.95
CA SER A 50 14.76 8.10 -1.37
C SER A 50 13.61 8.05 -0.37
N VAL A 51 13.54 9.05 0.51
CA VAL A 51 12.46 9.18 1.49
C VAL A 51 11.12 9.41 0.80
N LEU A 52 11.07 10.32 -0.18
CA LEU A 52 9.84 10.63 -0.92
C LEU A 52 9.32 9.39 -1.67
N PHE A 53 10.21 8.68 -2.38
CA PHE A 53 9.85 7.48 -3.12
C PHE A 53 9.35 6.36 -2.20
N GLY A 54 10.12 6.02 -1.16
CA GLY A 54 9.75 4.93 -0.25
C GLY A 54 8.48 5.23 0.55
N THR A 55 8.29 6.46 1.00
CA THR A 55 7.05 6.88 1.69
C THR A 55 5.83 6.76 0.77
N THR A 56 5.96 7.11 -0.51
CA THR A 56 4.87 6.98 -1.49
C THR A 56 4.48 5.52 -1.68
N LEU A 57 5.45 4.59 -1.76
CA LEU A 57 5.17 3.16 -1.85
C LEU A 57 4.50 2.62 -0.59
N ILE A 58 4.95 3.04 0.60
CA ILE A 58 4.32 2.68 1.87
C ILE A 58 2.86 3.15 1.89
N ILE A 59 2.57 4.38 1.46
CA ILE A 59 1.19 4.90 1.39
C ILE A 59 0.37 4.11 0.37
N LEU A 60 0.93 3.81 -0.81
CA LEU A 60 0.26 3.06 -1.87
C LEU A 60 -0.18 1.66 -1.40
N TYR A 61 0.75 0.88 -0.87
CA TYR A 61 0.45 -0.48 -0.40
C TYR A 61 -0.24 -0.50 0.97
N GLY A 62 0.04 0.51 1.80
CA GLY A 62 -0.58 0.70 3.11
C GLY A 62 -2.05 1.08 3.02
N SER A 63 -2.45 1.90 2.04
CA SER A 63 -3.86 2.27 1.83
C SER A 63 -4.75 1.05 1.60
N SER A 64 -4.28 0.09 0.80
CA SER A 64 -5.00 -1.18 0.56
C SER A 64 -5.02 -2.09 1.80
N THR A 65 -3.93 -2.11 2.57
CA THR A 65 -3.86 -2.88 3.83
C THR A 65 -4.75 -2.26 4.92
N LEU A 66 -4.77 -0.93 5.04
CA LEU A 66 -5.59 -0.19 5.99
C LEU A 66 -7.08 -0.31 5.66
N TYR A 67 -7.43 -0.31 4.36
CA TYR A 67 -8.78 -0.58 3.88
C TYR A 67 -9.32 -1.95 4.34
N HIS A 68 -8.45 -2.95 4.47
CA HIS A 68 -8.82 -4.28 4.98
C HIS A 68 -8.62 -4.45 6.49
N ALA A 69 -7.72 -3.69 7.13
CA ALA A 69 -7.47 -3.77 8.58
C ALA A 69 -8.56 -3.08 9.43
N ILE A 70 -9.35 -2.17 8.85
CA ILE A 70 -10.52 -1.58 9.52
C ILE A 70 -11.59 -2.67 9.71
N THR A 71 -11.63 -3.20 10.93
CA THR A 71 -12.52 -4.29 11.40
C THR A 71 -13.87 -3.79 11.94
N HIS A 72 -14.21 -2.51 11.73
CA HIS A 72 -15.51 -1.95 12.10
C HIS A 72 -16.53 -2.16 10.97
N HIS A 73 -17.45 -3.11 11.18
CA HIS A 73 -18.51 -3.52 10.24
C HIS A 73 -19.39 -2.36 9.72
N GLU A 74 -19.55 -1.28 10.50
CA GLU A 74 -20.38 -0.11 10.17
C GLU A 74 -19.73 0.82 9.11
N LEU A 75 -18.40 0.82 8.98
CA LEU A 75 -17.68 1.66 8.00
C LEU A 75 -17.46 0.96 6.65
N LYS A 76 -17.44 -0.38 6.65
CA LYS A 76 -17.32 -1.21 5.43
C LYS A 76 -18.46 -0.96 4.43
N LYS A 77 -19.66 -0.61 4.92
CA LYS A 77 -20.85 -0.32 4.10
C LYS A 77 -20.81 1.03 3.37
N LYS A 78 -20.10 2.03 3.89
CA LYS A 78 -20.04 3.37 3.24
C LYS A 78 -19.03 3.45 2.09
N PHE A 79 -18.00 2.61 2.11
CA PHE A 79 -16.98 2.59 1.07
C PHE A 79 -17.32 1.70 -0.14
N GLN A 80 -18.31 0.82 -0.04
CA GLN A 80 -18.82 0.05 -1.19
C GLN A 80 -19.77 0.85 -2.11
N GLN A 81 -20.05 2.12 -1.82
CA GLN A 81 -20.95 2.98 -2.61
C GLN A 81 -20.24 4.10 -3.39
N PHE A 82 -18.91 4.11 -3.47
CA PHE A 82 -18.15 5.03 -4.33
C PHE A 82 -17.12 4.29 -5.16
#